data_AF-A0A5C4ISU2-F1
#
_entry.id   AF-A0A5C4ISU2-F1
#
_cell.length_a   1.000
_cell.length_b   1.000
_cell.length_c   1.000
_cell.angle_alpha   90.00
_cell.angle_beta   90.00
_cell.angle_gamma   90.00
#
_symmetry.space_group_name_H-M   'P 1'
#
loop_
_entity.id
_entity.type
_entity.pdbx_description
1 polymer ?
#
loop_
_entity_poly.entity_id
_entity_poly.type
_entity_poly.pdbx_seq_one_letter_code
_entity_poly.pdbx_strand_id
1 'polypeptide(L)'
;MGLDFTAIDFETANGFRGSPCAVGLTKVRGGRIVEEASWLMRPPRNHDHFDYHNVRIHGIRAEDVAGYPRFGELFPEIGAFIGDDILAAHNAAFDLGVIRSGLEVSGLPGPAYDYVCTVMLSRRCYSLVSNSLPFAAVEAGVPLLKHHDAAEDARACAGILIDIARRNQANSIGELYLSLGLAVPRQQAFDPATGLLSKPSLAALSASAVNSAAPLRPFRSGWPEEGANPVPNPAAEPGHALYGQTVVFTGQLSMGRPEAKRLSADYGARPESRVTGRTTVLVVGDGFVASDLRSGRLTGKARRVLELHERGQAIEVLSEGEFLQMVGDVPAAAIA
;
A
#
# COMPACT_ATOMS: atom_id res chain seq x y z
N MET A 1 -10.76 -16.03 -21.93
CA MET A 1 -10.95 -14.64 -21.45
C MET A 1 -9.58 -13.98 -21.55
N GLY A 2 -9.49 -12.72 -21.98
CA GLY A 2 -8.21 -12.04 -22.13
C GLY A 2 -7.62 -11.63 -20.80
N LEU A 3 -6.38 -11.11 -20.82
CA LEU A 3 -5.80 -10.46 -19.66
C LEU A 3 -6.44 -9.06 -19.55
N ASP A 4 -7.59 -9.02 -18.87
CA ASP A 4 -8.46 -7.86 -18.75
C ASP A 4 -8.54 -7.44 -17.27
N PHE A 5 -8.23 -6.18 -16.98
CA PHE A 5 -8.27 -5.60 -15.62
C PHE A 5 -8.17 -4.08 -15.70
N THR A 6 -8.36 -3.40 -14.56
CA THR A 6 -8.06 -1.98 -14.39
C THR A 6 -7.05 -1.80 -13.26
N ALA A 7 -5.89 -1.21 -13.54
CA ALA A 7 -4.95 -0.82 -12.51
C ALA A 7 -5.36 0.51 -11.89
N ILE A 8 -5.14 0.66 -10.59
CA ILE A 8 -5.52 1.82 -9.79
C ILE A 8 -4.38 2.20 -8.84
N ASP A 9 -4.24 3.50 -8.62
CA ASP A 9 -3.33 4.06 -7.64
C ASP A 9 -3.92 5.36 -7.07
N PHE A 10 -3.94 5.49 -5.74
CA PHE A 10 -4.43 6.68 -5.03
C PHE A 10 -3.31 7.47 -4.36
N GLU A 11 -3.47 8.79 -4.33
CA GLU A 11 -2.76 9.68 -3.41
C GLU A 11 -3.72 10.16 -2.32
N THR A 12 -3.24 10.27 -1.07
CA THR A 12 -4.04 10.73 0.08
C THR A 12 -3.50 12.03 0.65
N ALA A 13 -4.40 12.90 1.10
CA ALA A 13 -4.04 14.19 1.68
C ALA A 13 -3.33 14.08 3.02
N ASN A 14 -3.68 13.06 3.82
CA ASN A 14 -3.13 12.86 5.16
C ASN A 14 -2.98 11.36 5.49
N GLY A 15 -2.56 11.06 6.73
CA GLY A 15 -2.35 9.70 7.20
C GLY A 15 -3.61 8.81 7.26
N PHE A 16 -4.81 9.37 7.14
CA PHE A 16 -6.05 8.58 7.06
C PHE A 16 -6.33 8.17 5.62
N ARG A 17 -6.49 6.86 5.36
CA ARG A 17 -6.77 6.33 4.02
C ARG A 17 -8.03 6.91 3.38
N GLY A 18 -9.03 7.29 4.18
CA GLY A 18 -10.25 7.93 3.67
C GLY A 18 -10.08 9.40 3.28
N SER A 19 -8.86 9.87 3.02
CA SER A 19 -8.56 11.24 2.57
C SER A 19 -8.03 11.34 1.12
N PRO A 20 -8.58 10.62 0.12
CA PRO A 20 -8.03 10.65 -1.23
C PRO A 20 -8.04 12.07 -1.83
N CYS A 21 -6.94 12.43 -2.48
CA CYS A 21 -6.76 13.72 -3.16
C CYS A 21 -6.43 13.58 -4.66
N ALA A 22 -5.97 12.40 -5.10
CA ALA A 22 -5.89 12.04 -6.51
C ALA A 22 -6.08 10.54 -6.72
N VAL A 23 -6.45 10.15 -7.93
CA VAL A 23 -6.46 8.75 -8.38
C VAL A 23 -6.06 8.66 -9.84
N GLY A 24 -5.28 7.64 -10.19
CA GLY A 24 -4.99 7.24 -11.55
C GLY A 24 -5.57 5.86 -11.84
N LEU A 25 -6.08 5.68 -13.06
CA LEU A 25 -6.64 4.42 -13.54
C LEU A 25 -6.05 4.08 -14.91
N THR A 26 -5.65 2.82 -15.09
CA THR A 26 -5.15 2.29 -16.37
C THR A 26 -5.90 1.02 -16.73
N LYS A 27 -6.69 1.08 -17.80
CA LYS A 27 -7.50 -0.04 -18.28
C LYS A 27 -6.72 -0.91 -19.25
N VAL A 28 -6.75 -2.21 -19.02
CA VAL A 28 -6.06 -3.20 -19.85
C VAL A 28 -7.07 -4.17 -20.46
N ARG A 29 -6.95 -4.41 -21.77
CA ARG A 29 -7.72 -5.42 -22.50
C ARG A 29 -6.80 -6.28 -23.36
N GLY A 30 -6.92 -7.59 -23.26
CA GLY A 30 -6.07 -8.54 -23.97
C GLY A 30 -4.58 -8.32 -23.73
N GLY A 31 -4.21 -7.89 -22.51
CA GLY A 31 -2.82 -7.58 -22.13
C GLY A 31 -2.25 -6.30 -22.76
N ARG A 32 -3.10 -5.40 -23.26
CA ARG A 32 -2.70 -4.08 -23.78
C ARG A 32 -3.44 -2.98 -23.04
N ILE A 33 -2.74 -1.90 -22.71
CA ILE A 33 -3.37 -0.69 -22.19
C ILE A 33 -4.26 -0.11 -23.30
N VAL A 34 -5.52 0.14 -22.99
CA VAL A 34 -6.53 0.67 -23.93
C VAL A 34 -7.06 2.04 -23.55
N GLU A 35 -6.99 2.41 -22.27
CA GLU A 35 -7.54 3.66 -21.76
C GLU A 35 -6.84 4.02 -20.45
N GLU A 36 -6.66 5.33 -20.22
CA GLU A 36 -6.07 5.87 -19.00
C GLU A 36 -6.89 7.09 -18.58
N ALA A 37 -7.10 7.24 -17.28
CA ALA A 37 -7.81 8.36 -16.71
C ALA A 37 -7.21 8.74 -15.36
N SER A 38 -7.35 10.01 -14.99
CA SER A 38 -6.96 10.49 -13.67
C SER A 38 -7.86 11.62 -13.21
N TRP A 39 -8.03 11.70 -11.89
CA TRP A 39 -8.83 12.75 -11.25
C TRP A 39 -8.07 13.33 -10.08
N LEU A 40 -8.08 14.67 -10.00
CA LEU A 40 -7.84 15.38 -8.75
C LEU A 40 -9.16 15.53 -8.01
N MET A 41 -9.11 15.45 -6.69
CA MET A 41 -10.31 15.53 -5.87
C MET A 41 -10.04 16.16 -4.53
N ARG A 42 -11.09 16.73 -3.95
CA ARG A 42 -11.06 17.06 -2.53
C ARG A 42 -11.32 15.80 -1.71
N PRO A 43 -10.60 15.59 -0.59
CA PRO A 43 -10.98 14.57 0.36
C PRO A 43 -12.42 14.75 0.87
N PRO A 44 -13.03 13.72 1.45
CA PRO A 44 -14.29 13.83 2.18
C PRO A 44 -14.24 14.96 3.23
N ARG A 45 -15.41 15.54 3.55
CA ARG A 45 -15.51 16.62 4.54
C ARG A 45 -14.94 16.18 5.88
N ASN A 46 -14.28 17.09 6.59
CA ASN A 46 -13.59 16.85 7.87
C ASN A 46 -12.33 15.97 7.78
N HIS A 47 -11.99 15.51 6.57
CA HIS A 47 -10.78 14.73 6.29
C HIS A 47 -9.91 15.41 5.22
N ASP A 48 -10.13 16.70 4.96
CA ASP A 48 -9.54 17.50 3.88
C ASP A 48 -8.36 18.39 4.32
N HIS A 49 -7.72 18.06 5.44
CA HIS A 49 -6.41 18.62 5.79
C HIS A 49 -5.30 17.88 5.04
N PHE A 50 -4.23 18.60 4.69
CA PHE A 50 -3.09 18.06 3.98
C PHE A 50 -1.88 18.00 4.90
N ASP A 51 -1.38 16.80 5.16
CA ASP A 51 -0.17 16.58 5.94
C ASP A 51 1.06 16.88 5.08
N TYR A 52 2.01 17.60 5.67
CA TYR A 52 3.24 17.98 4.98
C TYR A 52 4.01 16.78 4.40
N HIS A 53 3.97 15.63 5.07
CA HIS A 53 4.64 14.41 4.59
C HIS A 53 4.04 13.90 3.28
N ASN A 54 2.71 13.79 3.20
CA ASN A 54 1.98 13.40 1.99
C ASN A 54 2.25 14.39 0.85
N VAL A 55 2.08 15.69 1.12
CA VAL A 55 2.35 16.75 0.13
C VAL A 55 3.79 16.66 -0.40
N ARG A 56 4.77 16.33 0.44
CA ARG A 56 6.18 16.20 0.01
C ARG A 56 6.38 15.03 -0.96
N ILE A 57 5.57 13.97 -0.86
CA ILE A 57 5.65 12.76 -1.69
C ILE A 57 5.11 13.04 -3.09
N HIS A 58 3.83 13.42 -3.19
CA HIS A 58 3.12 13.55 -4.47
C HIS A 58 3.03 15.00 -4.99
N GLY A 59 3.34 15.99 -4.16
CA GLY A 59 3.38 17.42 -4.55
C GLY A 59 2.03 18.15 -4.57
N ILE A 60 0.92 17.46 -4.29
CA ILE A 60 -0.45 18.00 -4.34
C ILE A 60 -0.76 18.71 -3.03
N ARG A 61 -1.23 19.94 -3.12
CA ARG A 61 -1.60 20.79 -1.99
C ARG A 61 -3.11 21.00 -1.93
N ALA A 62 -3.58 21.49 -0.79
CA ALA A 62 -4.99 21.83 -0.61
C ALA A 62 -5.48 22.86 -1.65
N GLU A 63 -4.64 23.84 -2.02
CA GLU A 63 -4.98 24.81 -3.06
C GLU A 63 -5.14 24.20 -4.46
N ASP A 64 -4.41 23.12 -4.77
CA ASP A 64 -4.45 22.46 -6.09
C ASP A 64 -5.80 21.75 -6.32
N VAL A 65 -6.42 21.27 -5.23
CA VAL A 65 -7.69 20.54 -5.30
C VAL A 65 -8.92 21.36 -4.90
N ALA A 66 -8.75 22.60 -4.45
CA ALA A 66 -9.82 23.40 -3.81
C ALA A 66 -11.09 23.56 -4.68
N GLY A 67 -10.92 23.61 -6.01
CA GLY A 67 -12.01 23.74 -6.98
C GLY A 67 -12.59 22.43 -7.50
N TYR A 68 -11.98 21.28 -7.19
CA TYR A 68 -12.41 19.97 -7.69
C TYR A 68 -13.55 19.38 -6.85
N PRO A 69 -14.36 18.46 -7.41
CA PRO A 69 -15.38 17.78 -6.62
C PRO A 69 -14.74 16.92 -5.51
N ARG A 70 -15.54 16.57 -4.49
CA ARG A 70 -15.08 15.65 -3.44
C ARG A 70 -15.09 14.22 -3.93
N PHE A 71 -14.32 13.35 -3.26
CA PHE A 71 -14.30 11.91 -3.54
C PHE A 71 -15.69 11.31 -3.79
N GLY A 72 -16.64 11.54 -2.88
CA GLY A 72 -17.99 10.96 -3.01
C GLY A 72 -18.77 11.45 -4.23
N GLU A 73 -18.46 12.64 -4.75
CA GLU A 73 -19.06 13.19 -5.97
C GLU A 73 -18.45 12.58 -7.24
N LEU A 74 -17.17 12.20 -7.20
CA LEU A 74 -16.45 11.56 -8.33
C LEU A 74 -16.56 10.04 -8.35
N PHE A 75 -16.82 9.41 -7.21
CA PHE A 75 -16.81 7.95 -7.11
C PHE A 75 -17.73 7.25 -8.13
N PRO A 76 -18.94 7.76 -8.47
CA PRO A 76 -19.75 7.15 -9.53
C PRO A 76 -19.05 7.13 -10.91
N GLU A 77 -18.29 8.16 -11.25
CA GLU A 77 -17.53 8.25 -12.51
C GLU A 77 -16.32 7.30 -12.49
N ILE A 78 -15.58 7.28 -11.38
CA ILE A 78 -14.46 6.34 -11.14
C ILE A 78 -14.97 4.89 -11.22
N GLY A 79 -16.09 4.60 -10.56
CA GLY A 79 -16.73 3.27 -10.59
C GLY A 79 -17.21 2.88 -11.98
N ALA A 80 -17.73 3.82 -12.77
CA ALA A 80 -18.10 3.57 -14.17
C ALA A 80 -16.88 3.27 -15.05
N PHE A 81 -15.74 3.92 -14.79
CA PHE A 81 -14.49 3.59 -15.46
C PHE A 81 -14.03 2.17 -15.11
N ILE A 82 -14.07 1.78 -13.83
CA ILE A 82 -13.66 0.45 -13.36
C ILE A 82 -14.60 -0.64 -13.93
N GLY A 83 -15.91 -0.43 -13.83
CA GLY A 83 -16.91 -1.42 -14.22
C GLY A 83 -16.80 -2.71 -13.39
N ASP A 84 -16.89 -3.85 -14.06
CA ASP A 84 -16.75 -5.18 -13.44
C ASP A 84 -15.29 -5.70 -13.48
N ASP A 85 -14.32 -4.85 -13.80
CA ASP A 85 -12.93 -5.27 -13.89
C ASP A 85 -12.36 -5.70 -12.53
N ILE A 86 -11.45 -6.67 -12.57
CA ILE A 86 -10.54 -6.93 -11.46
C ILE A 86 -9.65 -5.70 -11.27
N LEU A 87 -9.52 -5.22 -10.04
CA LEU A 87 -8.64 -4.10 -9.71
C LEU A 87 -7.20 -4.57 -9.47
N ALA A 88 -6.23 -3.96 -10.11
CA ALA A 88 -4.81 -4.21 -9.86
C ALA A 88 -4.16 -3.01 -9.15
N ALA A 89 -3.44 -3.25 -8.05
CA ALA A 89 -2.79 -2.18 -7.30
C ALA A 89 -1.42 -2.61 -6.77
N HIS A 90 -0.48 -1.67 -6.70
CA HIS A 90 0.88 -1.90 -6.22
C HIS A 90 0.97 -1.74 -4.69
N ASN A 91 0.20 -2.60 -4.02
CA ASN A 91 -0.13 -2.66 -2.59
C ASN A 91 -1.66 -2.53 -2.41
N ALA A 92 -2.40 -3.52 -2.94
CA ALA A 92 -3.86 -3.45 -2.99
C ALA A 92 -4.56 -3.20 -1.63
N ALA A 93 -3.97 -3.59 -0.51
CA ALA A 93 -4.53 -3.31 0.80
C ALA A 93 -4.67 -1.79 1.08
N PHE A 94 -3.79 -0.98 0.50
CA PHE A 94 -3.85 0.48 0.59
C PHE A 94 -4.99 1.04 -0.27
N ASP A 95 -4.95 0.86 -1.59
CA ASP A 95 -5.91 1.48 -2.54
C ASP A 95 -7.35 1.02 -2.30
N LEU A 96 -7.55 -0.28 -2.04
CA LEU A 96 -8.87 -0.81 -1.71
C LEU A 96 -9.33 -0.28 -0.34
N GLY A 97 -8.39 -0.02 0.58
CA GLY A 97 -8.64 0.66 1.84
C GLY A 97 -9.05 2.12 1.67
N VAL A 98 -8.45 2.84 0.71
CA VAL A 98 -8.82 4.21 0.34
C VAL A 98 -10.25 4.26 -0.17
N ILE A 99 -10.62 3.35 -1.09
CA ILE A 99 -12.00 3.22 -1.59
C ILE A 99 -12.96 2.97 -0.42
N ARG A 100 -12.66 1.97 0.41
CA ARG A 100 -13.54 1.58 1.53
C ARG A 100 -13.73 2.72 2.52
N SER A 101 -12.64 3.29 3.03
CA SER A 101 -12.69 4.35 4.02
C SER A 101 -13.32 5.62 3.45
N GLY A 102 -12.99 6.00 2.21
CA GLY A 102 -13.56 7.15 1.53
C GLY A 102 -15.09 7.05 1.38
N LEU A 103 -15.60 5.87 1.02
CA LEU A 103 -17.03 5.59 0.95
C LEU A 103 -17.70 5.60 2.31
N GLU A 104 -17.08 4.97 3.30
CA GLU A 104 -17.55 4.93 4.69
C GLU A 104 -17.75 6.34 5.27
N VAL A 105 -16.74 7.21 5.18
CA VAL A 105 -16.85 8.58 5.72
C VAL A 105 -17.70 9.51 4.85
N SER A 106 -17.93 9.15 3.59
CA SER A 106 -18.88 9.85 2.72
C SER A 106 -20.31 9.37 2.89
N GLY A 107 -20.54 8.28 3.64
CA GLY A 107 -21.86 7.65 3.81
C GLY A 107 -22.41 7.06 2.52
N LEU A 108 -21.55 6.60 1.60
CA LEU A 108 -21.93 6.09 0.28
C LEU A 108 -21.77 4.58 0.19
N PRO A 109 -22.65 3.87 -0.56
CA PRO A 109 -22.47 2.46 -0.84
C PRO A 109 -21.29 2.22 -1.78
N GLY A 110 -20.70 1.02 -1.70
CA GLY A 110 -19.59 0.58 -2.55
C GLY A 110 -19.82 -0.83 -3.10
N PRO A 111 -19.45 -1.10 -4.35
CA PRO A 111 -19.51 -2.45 -4.90
C PRO A 111 -18.44 -3.36 -4.27
N ALA A 112 -18.56 -4.67 -4.53
CA ALA A 112 -17.49 -5.61 -4.23
C ALA A 112 -16.46 -5.59 -5.36
N TYR A 113 -15.17 -5.72 -5.02
CA TYR A 113 -14.08 -5.80 -6.00
C TYR A 113 -13.29 -7.08 -5.82
N ASP A 114 -13.12 -7.83 -6.91
CA ASP A 114 -12.02 -8.77 -7.02
C ASP A 114 -10.74 -7.97 -7.31
N TYR A 115 -9.62 -8.37 -6.71
CA TYR A 115 -8.41 -7.57 -6.82
C TYR A 115 -7.11 -8.38 -6.90
N VAL A 116 -6.07 -7.72 -7.36
CA VAL A 116 -4.71 -8.25 -7.51
C VAL A 116 -3.71 -7.30 -6.87
N CYS A 117 -2.79 -7.86 -6.08
CA CYS A 117 -1.70 -7.11 -5.46
C CYS A 117 -0.38 -7.41 -6.17
N THR A 118 0.15 -6.43 -6.93
CA THR A 118 1.38 -6.66 -7.70
C THR A 118 2.64 -6.76 -6.83
N VAL A 119 2.63 -6.25 -5.59
CA VAL A 119 3.73 -6.51 -4.63
C VAL A 119 3.80 -8.00 -4.30
N MET A 120 2.65 -8.63 -4.00
CA MET A 120 2.58 -10.07 -3.73
C MET A 120 3.00 -10.91 -4.93
N LEU A 121 2.56 -10.52 -6.13
CA LEU A 121 2.96 -11.23 -7.34
C LEU A 121 4.45 -11.02 -7.67
N SER A 122 4.99 -9.81 -7.49
CA SER A 122 6.41 -9.52 -7.70
C SER A 122 7.29 -10.39 -6.81
N ARG A 123 6.94 -10.55 -5.53
CA ARG A 123 7.66 -11.45 -4.60
C ARG A 123 7.71 -12.91 -5.04
N ARG A 124 6.69 -13.36 -5.79
CA ARG A 124 6.59 -14.73 -6.28
C ARG A 124 7.26 -14.93 -7.64
N CYS A 125 7.24 -13.91 -8.48
CA CYS A 125 7.60 -14.03 -9.89
C CYS A 125 8.92 -13.33 -10.25
N TYR A 126 9.43 -12.46 -9.38
CA TYR A 126 10.72 -11.78 -9.54
C TYR A 126 11.68 -12.13 -8.41
N SER A 127 12.96 -11.81 -8.61
CA SER A 127 14.01 -11.93 -7.60
C SER A 127 14.60 -10.54 -7.35
N LEU A 128 13.95 -9.78 -6.45
CA LEU A 128 14.28 -8.38 -6.19
C LEU A 128 14.70 -8.16 -4.73
N VAL A 129 15.61 -7.21 -4.55
CA VAL A 129 15.98 -6.70 -3.21
C VAL A 129 14.88 -5.85 -2.56
N SER A 130 13.98 -5.30 -3.37
CA SER A 130 12.80 -4.53 -2.97
C SER A 130 11.72 -4.75 -4.02
N ASN A 131 10.48 -5.05 -3.63
CA ASN A 131 9.35 -5.14 -4.56
C ASN A 131 8.54 -3.85 -4.61
N SER A 132 9.18 -2.71 -4.31
CA SER A 132 8.58 -1.39 -4.50
C SER A 132 8.30 -1.10 -5.96
N LEU A 133 7.36 -0.19 -6.22
CA LEU A 133 6.89 0.10 -7.58
C LEU A 133 8.05 0.42 -8.54
N PRO A 134 9.02 1.29 -8.17
CA PRO A 134 10.13 1.57 -9.07
C PRO A 134 11.05 0.37 -9.36
N PHE A 135 11.23 -0.55 -8.39
CA PHE A 135 12.06 -1.75 -8.62
C PHE A 135 11.34 -2.76 -9.51
N ALA A 136 10.06 -3.01 -9.22
CA ALA A 136 9.24 -3.91 -10.02
C ALA A 136 9.02 -3.36 -11.44
N ALA A 137 8.87 -2.04 -11.61
CA ALA A 137 8.73 -1.41 -12.92
C ALA A 137 9.99 -1.59 -13.77
N VAL A 138 11.19 -1.40 -13.19
CA VAL A 138 12.46 -1.65 -13.87
C VAL A 138 12.58 -3.12 -14.29
N GLU A 139 12.26 -4.05 -13.40
CA GLU A 139 12.29 -5.49 -13.70
C GLU A 139 11.31 -5.86 -14.83
N ALA A 140 10.13 -5.24 -14.84
CA ALA A 140 9.12 -5.42 -15.88
C ALA A 140 9.45 -4.70 -17.20
N GLY A 141 10.49 -3.85 -17.23
CA GLY A 141 10.84 -3.03 -18.39
C GLY A 141 9.85 -1.89 -18.68
N VAL A 142 9.16 -1.42 -17.65
CA VAL A 142 8.11 -0.38 -17.74
C VAL A 142 8.68 0.97 -17.29
N PRO A 143 8.46 2.05 -18.06
CA PRO A 143 8.94 3.37 -17.66
C PRO A 143 8.16 3.89 -16.45
N LEU A 144 8.90 4.50 -15.52
CA LEU A 144 8.37 5.27 -14.41
C LEU A 144 9.21 6.53 -14.26
N LEU A 145 8.71 7.66 -14.79
CA LEU A 145 9.48 8.91 -14.88
C LEU A 145 9.18 9.82 -13.70
N LYS A 146 7.91 9.87 -13.29
CA LYS A 146 7.42 10.65 -12.17
C LYS A 146 6.68 9.71 -11.20
N HIS A 147 7.46 9.11 -10.29
CA HIS A 147 6.90 8.33 -9.18
C HIS A 147 6.09 9.26 -8.25
N HIS A 148 4.96 8.77 -7.73
CA HIS A 148 3.95 9.54 -6.98
C HIS A 148 3.13 10.49 -7.86
N ASP A 149 3.04 10.18 -9.14
CA ASP A 149 1.96 10.63 -10.01
C ASP A 149 0.99 9.46 -10.18
N ALA A 150 -0.23 9.60 -9.67
CA ALA A 150 -1.19 8.51 -9.60
C ALA A 150 -1.44 7.84 -10.97
N ALA A 151 -1.42 8.61 -12.07
CA ALA A 151 -1.61 8.04 -13.41
C ALA A 151 -0.38 7.26 -13.89
N GLU A 152 0.82 7.77 -13.64
CA GLU A 152 2.07 7.03 -13.94
C GLU A 152 2.22 5.78 -13.08
N ASP A 153 1.87 5.86 -11.81
CA ASP A 153 2.00 4.74 -10.88
C ASP A 153 0.97 3.63 -11.21
N ALA A 154 -0.27 3.99 -11.56
CA ALA A 154 -1.27 3.04 -12.08
C ALA A 154 -0.82 2.37 -13.40
N ARG A 155 -0.21 3.15 -14.31
CA ARG A 155 0.34 2.61 -15.57
C ARG A 155 1.49 1.64 -15.31
N ALA A 156 2.38 1.98 -14.40
CA ALA A 156 3.49 1.12 -13.99
C ALA A 156 2.98 -0.19 -13.36
N CYS A 157 1.98 -0.11 -12.48
CA CYS A 157 1.27 -1.26 -11.92
C CYS A 157 0.71 -2.17 -13.01
N ALA A 158 0.01 -1.60 -14.01
CA ALA A 158 -0.53 -2.36 -15.14
C ALA A 158 0.58 -3.08 -15.93
N GLY A 159 1.67 -2.38 -16.25
CA GLY A 159 2.80 -2.95 -16.97
C GLY A 159 3.47 -4.10 -16.20
N ILE A 160 3.61 -3.98 -14.88
CA ILE A 160 4.14 -5.04 -14.01
C ILE A 160 3.25 -6.28 -14.10
N LEU A 161 1.92 -6.13 -13.98
CA LEU A 161 1.01 -7.27 -14.03
C LEU A 161 0.99 -7.95 -15.41
N ILE A 162 1.08 -7.17 -16.50
CA ILE A 162 1.22 -7.70 -17.85
C ILE A 162 2.50 -8.53 -18.00
N ASP A 163 3.63 -8.04 -17.50
CA ASP A 163 4.89 -8.77 -17.57
C ASP A 163 4.86 -10.06 -16.73
N ILE A 164 4.33 -10.00 -15.52
CA ILE A 164 4.14 -11.18 -14.67
C ILE A 164 3.26 -12.22 -15.36
N ALA A 165 2.12 -11.82 -15.92
CA ALA A 165 1.24 -12.74 -16.65
C ALA A 165 1.96 -13.39 -17.83
N ARG A 166 2.72 -12.60 -18.60
CA ARG A 166 3.53 -13.08 -19.73
C ARG A 166 4.60 -14.09 -19.29
N ARG A 167 5.35 -13.82 -18.23
CA ARG A 167 6.38 -14.73 -17.70
C ARG A 167 5.80 -16.07 -17.19
N ASN A 168 4.58 -16.02 -16.67
CA ASN A 168 3.84 -17.20 -16.21
C ASN A 168 2.99 -17.86 -17.32
N GLN A 169 3.09 -17.38 -18.56
CA GLN A 169 2.31 -17.88 -19.71
C GLN A 169 0.79 -17.89 -19.47
N ALA A 170 0.29 -16.95 -18.66
CA ALA A 170 -1.12 -16.83 -18.31
C ALA A 170 -1.83 -15.85 -19.23
N ASN A 171 -2.98 -16.26 -19.77
CA ASN A 171 -3.79 -15.43 -20.68
C ASN A 171 -4.91 -14.67 -19.95
N SER A 172 -5.09 -14.91 -18.66
CA SER A 172 -6.06 -14.22 -17.80
C SER A 172 -5.56 -14.18 -16.35
N ILE A 173 -6.16 -13.31 -15.53
CA ILE A 173 -5.87 -13.25 -14.09
C ILE A 173 -6.22 -14.57 -13.39
N GLY A 174 -7.32 -15.22 -13.79
CA GLY A 174 -7.72 -16.51 -13.25
C GLY A 174 -6.68 -17.60 -13.53
N GLU A 175 -6.16 -17.68 -14.76
CA GLU A 175 -5.07 -18.60 -15.13
C GLU A 175 -3.78 -18.31 -14.33
N LEU A 176 -3.44 -17.03 -14.18
CA LEU A 176 -2.25 -16.62 -13.40
C LEU A 176 -2.37 -17.04 -11.93
N TYR A 177 -3.52 -16.79 -11.30
CA TYR A 177 -3.71 -17.17 -9.90
C TYR A 177 -3.73 -18.69 -9.72
N LEU A 178 -4.38 -19.41 -10.64
CA LEU A 178 -4.39 -20.87 -10.63
C LEU A 178 -2.97 -21.45 -10.77
N SER A 179 -2.15 -20.93 -11.68
CA SER A 179 -0.78 -21.42 -11.88
C SER A 179 0.13 -21.17 -10.67
N LEU A 180 -0.18 -20.14 -9.88
CA LEU A 180 0.51 -19.80 -8.63
C LEU A 180 -0.10 -20.48 -7.38
N GLY A 181 -1.14 -21.32 -7.54
CA GLY A 181 -1.84 -21.96 -6.42
C GLY A 181 -2.56 -20.97 -5.50
N LEU A 182 -3.08 -19.88 -6.06
CA LEU A 182 -3.76 -18.80 -5.36
C LEU A 182 -5.24 -18.73 -5.73
N ALA A 183 -6.04 -18.16 -4.83
CA ALA A 183 -7.39 -17.70 -5.11
C ALA A 183 -7.40 -16.18 -5.26
N VAL A 184 -8.17 -15.65 -6.21
CA VAL A 184 -8.32 -14.20 -6.38
C VAL A 184 -9.05 -13.64 -5.15
N PRO A 185 -8.44 -12.70 -4.40
CA PRO A 185 -9.07 -12.14 -3.22
C PRO A 185 -10.17 -11.15 -3.60
N ARG A 186 -11.09 -10.93 -2.66
CA ARG A 186 -12.28 -10.10 -2.85
C ARG A 186 -12.51 -9.15 -1.68
N GLN A 187 -12.59 -7.85 -1.99
CA GLN A 187 -13.15 -6.86 -1.07
C GLN A 187 -14.69 -6.92 -1.16
N GLN A 188 -15.35 -7.06 -0.01
CA GLN A 188 -16.81 -7.13 0.06
C GLN A 188 -17.46 -5.77 -0.19
N ALA A 189 -18.67 -5.80 -0.74
CA ALA A 189 -19.49 -4.60 -0.91
C ALA A 189 -19.74 -3.89 0.43
N PHE A 190 -19.98 -2.60 0.34
CA PHE A 190 -20.35 -1.76 1.47
C PHE A 190 -21.76 -1.21 1.29
N ASP A 191 -22.59 -1.39 2.31
CA ASP A 191 -23.88 -0.71 2.41
C ASP A 191 -23.87 0.13 3.71
N PRO A 192 -23.97 1.46 3.64
CA PRO A 192 -23.99 2.31 4.83
C PRO A 192 -25.20 2.06 5.75
N ALA A 193 -26.28 1.45 5.26
CA ALA A 193 -27.47 1.16 6.07
C ALA A 193 -27.29 -0.07 6.98
N THR A 194 -26.41 -1.01 6.61
CA THR A 194 -26.29 -2.32 7.26
C THR A 194 -24.86 -2.71 7.62
N GLY A 195 -23.87 -2.08 6.98
CA GLY A 195 -22.45 -2.39 7.13
C GLY A 195 -21.83 -1.76 8.36
N LEU A 196 -20.99 -2.52 9.06
CA LEU A 196 -20.12 -1.98 10.09
C LEU A 196 -18.98 -1.19 9.45
N LEU A 197 -18.66 -0.06 10.07
CA LEU A 197 -17.50 0.74 9.70
C LEU A 197 -16.20 0.00 10.02
N SER A 198 -15.20 0.16 9.16
CA SER A 198 -13.85 -0.32 9.39
C SER A 198 -13.25 0.33 10.65
N LYS A 199 -12.31 -0.36 11.31
CA LYS A 199 -11.57 0.20 12.46
C LYS A 199 -10.93 1.56 12.12
N PRO A 200 -10.28 1.75 10.95
CA PRO A 200 -9.79 3.04 10.49
C PRO A 200 -10.85 4.16 10.50
N SER A 201 -11.99 3.92 9.85
CA SER A 201 -13.05 4.92 9.74
C SER A 201 -13.69 5.23 11.10
N LEU A 202 -13.87 4.22 11.95
CA LEU A 202 -14.32 4.45 13.33
C LEU A 202 -13.36 5.37 14.09
N ALA A 203 -12.05 5.13 13.99
CA ALA A 203 -11.04 5.95 14.65
C ALA A 203 -11.04 7.39 14.12
N ALA A 204 -11.10 7.57 12.80
CA ALA A 204 -11.10 8.88 12.16
C ALA A 204 -12.34 9.72 12.48
N LEU A 205 -13.52 9.10 12.49
CA LEU A 205 -14.77 9.75 12.89
C LEU A 205 -14.77 10.09 14.38
N SER A 206 -14.25 9.21 15.25
CA SER A 206 -14.15 9.48 16.69
C SER A 206 -13.20 10.64 16.98
N ALA A 207 -12.06 10.70 16.27
CA ALA A 207 -11.10 11.79 16.42
C ALA A 207 -11.68 13.15 16.01
N SER A 208 -12.58 13.17 15.02
CA SER A 208 -13.25 14.39 14.54
C SER A 208 -14.35 14.89 15.50
N ALA A 209 -14.90 14.00 16.35
CA ALA A 209 -15.95 14.32 17.32
C ALA A 209 -15.41 14.88 18.66
N VAL A 210 -14.12 14.69 18.95
CA VAL A 210 -13.49 15.16 20.18
C VAL A 210 -12.49 16.27 19.85
N ASN A 211 -12.86 17.52 20.16
CA ASN A 211 -11.92 18.63 20.28
C ASN A 211 -11.02 18.40 21.51
N SER A 212 -10.11 17.44 21.45
CA SER A 212 -9.08 17.25 22.46
C SER A 212 -7.74 17.12 21.78
N ALA A 213 -6.92 18.16 21.95
CA ALA A 213 -5.50 18.09 21.73
C ALA A 213 -4.97 16.85 22.45
N ALA A 214 -4.56 15.84 21.68
CA ALA A 214 -3.84 14.71 22.24
C ALA A 214 -2.53 15.25 22.83
N PRO A 215 -2.17 14.91 24.08
CA PRO A 215 -0.91 15.35 24.63
C PRO A 215 0.23 14.75 23.81
N LEU A 216 1.14 15.61 23.35
CA LEU A 216 2.42 15.21 22.78
C LEU A 216 3.10 14.25 23.75
N ARG A 217 3.27 12.99 23.36
CA ARG A 217 4.02 12.02 24.15
C ARG A 217 5.50 12.44 24.11
N PRO A 218 6.19 12.52 25.26
CA PRO A 218 7.59 12.91 25.28
C PRO A 218 8.43 11.90 24.50
N PHE A 219 9.26 12.41 23.60
CA PHE A 219 10.27 11.65 22.88
C PHE A 219 11.20 10.99 23.90
N ARG A 220 11.14 9.66 24.04
CA ARG A 220 12.05 8.93 24.93
C ARG A 220 13.35 8.68 24.19
N SER A 221 14.40 9.40 24.57
CA SER A 221 15.77 9.09 24.16
C SER A 221 16.22 7.79 24.82
N GLY A 222 16.16 6.69 24.08
CA GLY A 222 16.64 5.37 24.46
C GLY A 222 16.50 4.42 23.29
N TRP A 223 17.39 3.43 23.18
CA TRP A 223 17.21 2.36 22.20
C TRP A 223 15.82 1.73 22.44
N PRO A 224 14.93 1.69 21.42
CA PRO A 224 13.55 1.28 21.64
C PRO A 224 13.50 -0.15 22.16
N GLU A 225 12.66 -0.40 23.17
CA GLU A 225 12.44 -1.74 23.70
C GLU A 225 12.01 -2.68 22.55
N GLU A 226 12.75 -3.79 22.39
CA GLU A 226 12.51 -4.75 21.31
C GLU A 226 11.10 -5.37 21.35
N GLY A 227 10.50 -5.45 22.55
CA GLY A 227 9.18 -5.98 22.79
C GLY A 227 9.05 -7.49 22.56
N ALA A 228 7.84 -8.01 22.81
CA ALA A 228 7.48 -9.39 22.50
C ALA A 228 7.27 -9.60 20.99
N ASN A 229 7.34 -10.86 20.56
CA ASN A 229 6.99 -11.29 19.20
C ASN A 229 5.58 -11.92 19.24
N PRO A 230 4.52 -11.15 18.92
CA PRO A 230 3.16 -11.68 18.90
C PRO A 230 3.00 -12.78 17.85
N VAL A 231 2.05 -13.69 18.09
CA VAL A 231 1.70 -14.77 17.17
C VAL A 231 0.94 -14.17 15.97
N PRO A 232 1.19 -14.62 14.73
CA PRO A 232 0.44 -14.17 13.56
C PRO A 232 -1.07 -14.40 13.72
N ASN A 233 -1.89 -13.43 13.33
CA ASN A 233 -3.33 -13.55 13.31
C ASN A 233 -3.76 -14.64 12.29
N PRO A 234 -4.37 -15.76 12.73
CA PRO A 234 -4.76 -16.84 11.83
C PRO A 234 -5.93 -16.47 10.91
N ALA A 235 -6.68 -15.42 11.25
CA ALA A 235 -7.79 -14.89 10.48
C ALA A 235 -7.39 -13.71 9.57
N ALA A 236 -6.10 -13.40 9.46
CA ALA A 236 -5.61 -12.37 8.55
C ALA A 236 -5.88 -12.74 7.08
N GLU A 237 -6.09 -11.72 6.25
CA GLU A 237 -6.42 -11.90 4.85
C GLU A 237 -5.22 -12.50 4.06
N PRO A 238 -5.37 -13.68 3.43
CA PRO A 238 -4.26 -14.32 2.70
C PRO A 238 -3.75 -13.52 1.49
N GLY A 239 -4.55 -12.59 0.97
CA GLY A 239 -4.17 -11.70 -0.12
C GLY A 239 -3.28 -10.53 0.30
N HIS A 240 -3.11 -10.29 1.61
CA HIS A 240 -2.33 -9.18 2.12
C HIS A 240 -0.82 -9.37 1.93
N ALA A 241 -0.10 -8.30 1.61
CA ALA A 241 1.33 -8.34 1.33
C ALA A 241 2.16 -8.94 2.47
N LEU A 242 1.82 -8.65 3.72
CA LEU A 242 2.55 -9.16 4.88
C LEU A 242 2.16 -10.59 5.30
N TYR A 243 1.12 -11.17 4.71
CA TYR A 243 0.62 -12.48 5.12
C TYR A 243 1.69 -13.57 4.91
N GLY A 244 1.98 -14.34 5.97
CA GLY A 244 2.97 -15.42 5.95
C GLY A 244 4.44 -14.97 5.93
N GLN A 245 4.71 -13.65 5.91
CA GLN A 245 6.08 -13.12 5.93
C GLN A 245 6.71 -13.27 7.32
N THR A 246 8.03 -13.48 7.39
CA THR A 246 8.79 -13.35 8.64
C THR A 246 9.51 -12.02 8.64
N VAL A 247 9.01 -11.09 9.46
CA VAL A 247 9.37 -9.67 9.44
C VAL A 247 10.32 -9.35 10.59
N VAL A 248 11.43 -8.69 10.27
CA VAL A 248 12.35 -8.13 11.25
C VAL A 248 12.42 -6.63 11.05
N PHE A 249 12.43 -5.86 12.14
CA PHE A 249 12.60 -4.43 12.10
C PHE A 249 14.07 -4.08 12.40
N THR A 250 14.59 -2.99 11.84
CA THR A 250 15.92 -2.46 12.17
C THR A 250 15.91 -0.93 12.09
N GLY A 251 16.84 -0.30 12.81
CA GLY A 251 16.89 1.16 12.92
C GLY A 251 15.84 1.74 13.87
N GLN A 252 15.89 3.07 14.01
CA GLN A 252 14.88 3.85 14.71
C GLN A 252 13.65 4.00 13.82
N LEU A 253 12.52 3.47 14.29
CA LEU A 253 11.22 3.64 13.67
C LEU A 253 10.55 4.89 14.29
N SER A 254 9.72 5.53 13.48
CA SER A 254 8.76 6.56 13.87
C SER A 254 7.77 6.03 14.95
N MET A 255 7.37 4.76 14.84
CA MET A 255 6.57 4.08 15.86
C MET A 255 7.38 3.20 16.83
N GLY A 256 6.76 2.86 17.96
CA GLY A 256 7.35 1.88 18.87
C GLY A 256 7.49 0.51 18.19
N ARG A 257 8.66 -0.12 18.28
CA ARG A 257 8.89 -1.45 17.73
C ARG A 257 7.88 -2.53 18.21
N PRO A 258 7.43 -2.55 19.48
CA PRO A 258 6.38 -3.49 19.90
C PRO A 258 5.07 -3.28 19.15
N GLU A 259 4.74 -2.03 18.82
CA GLU A 259 3.56 -1.67 18.03
C GLU A 259 3.72 -2.10 16.58
N ALA A 260 4.88 -1.87 15.96
CA ALA A 260 5.19 -2.35 14.60
C ALA A 260 5.04 -3.87 14.48
N LYS A 261 5.55 -4.61 15.47
CA LYS A 261 5.42 -6.07 15.53
C LYS A 261 3.96 -6.50 15.64
N ARG A 262 3.18 -5.87 16.52
CA ARG A 262 1.74 -6.16 16.66
C ARG A 262 0.99 -5.90 15.35
N LEU A 263 1.21 -4.74 14.72
CA LEU A 263 0.58 -4.39 13.44
C LEU A 263 0.93 -5.42 12.37
N SER A 264 2.20 -5.81 12.24
CA SER A 264 2.59 -6.86 11.27
C SER A 264 1.90 -8.20 11.55
N ALA A 265 1.75 -8.58 12.82
CA ALA A 265 1.09 -9.83 13.20
C ALA A 265 -0.42 -9.82 12.96
N ASP A 266 -1.08 -8.66 13.12
CA ASP A 266 -2.51 -8.49 12.82
C ASP A 266 -2.82 -8.80 11.34
N TYR A 267 -1.85 -8.53 10.45
CA TYR A 267 -1.89 -8.86 9.02
C TYR A 267 -1.25 -10.22 8.66
N GLY A 268 -1.06 -11.10 9.64
CA GLY A 268 -0.63 -12.48 9.43
C GLY A 268 0.87 -12.67 9.23
N ALA A 269 1.70 -11.64 9.51
CA ALA A 269 3.15 -11.78 9.52
C ALA A 269 3.64 -12.39 10.85
N ARG A 270 4.81 -13.02 10.80
CA ARG A 270 5.56 -13.46 11.99
C ARG A 270 6.66 -12.45 12.31
N PRO A 271 6.46 -11.54 13.29
CA PRO A 271 7.53 -10.67 13.74
C PRO A 271 8.62 -11.46 14.47
N GLU A 272 9.88 -11.14 14.21
CA GLU A 272 11.05 -11.70 14.88
C GLU A 272 12.00 -10.58 15.31
N SER A 273 12.78 -10.84 16.36
CA SER A 273 13.71 -9.83 16.91
C SER A 273 15.09 -9.83 16.25
N ARG A 274 15.40 -10.88 15.48
CA ARG A 274 16.70 -11.08 14.85
C ARG A 274 16.52 -11.63 13.44
N VAL A 275 17.41 -11.21 12.54
CA VAL A 275 17.50 -11.82 11.22
C VAL A 275 17.96 -13.26 11.37
N THR A 276 17.19 -14.19 10.81
CA THR A 276 17.50 -15.63 10.76
C THR A 276 17.34 -16.11 9.33
N GLY A 277 17.70 -17.37 9.05
CA GLY A 277 17.45 -17.97 7.73
C GLY A 277 15.97 -18.07 7.33
N ARG A 278 15.04 -17.81 8.26
CA ARG A 278 13.59 -17.74 7.97
C ARG A 278 13.11 -16.33 7.63
N THR A 279 13.93 -15.31 7.85
CA THR A 279 13.54 -13.91 7.59
C THR A 279 13.29 -13.73 6.10
N THR A 280 12.14 -13.16 5.77
CA THR A 280 11.76 -12.88 4.37
C THR A 280 11.65 -11.38 4.12
N VAL A 281 11.42 -10.58 5.17
CA VAL A 281 11.28 -9.13 5.08
C VAL A 281 12.08 -8.45 6.20
N LEU A 282 12.86 -7.44 5.83
CA LEU A 282 13.54 -6.53 6.74
C LEU A 282 12.99 -5.11 6.55
N VAL A 283 12.33 -4.58 7.57
CA VAL A 283 11.84 -3.20 7.60
C VAL A 283 12.94 -2.31 8.20
N VAL A 284 13.35 -1.29 7.46
CA VAL A 284 14.45 -0.38 7.83
C VAL A 284 13.89 1.01 8.12
N GLY A 285 14.09 1.48 9.36
CA GLY A 285 13.82 2.85 9.79
C GLY A 285 14.97 3.82 9.49
N ASP A 286 15.03 4.91 10.27
CA ASP A 286 16.04 5.99 10.16
C ASP A 286 16.05 6.71 8.81
N GLY A 287 14.88 6.91 8.21
CA GLY A 287 14.72 7.63 6.94
C GLY A 287 15.26 6.90 5.71
N PHE A 288 15.51 5.59 5.81
CA PHE A 288 15.84 4.76 4.65
C PHE A 288 14.69 4.77 3.64
N VAL A 289 15.02 4.95 2.37
CA VAL A 289 14.07 4.85 1.24
C VAL A 289 14.59 3.86 0.20
N ALA A 290 13.69 3.22 -0.55
CA ALA A 290 14.08 2.23 -1.55
C ALA A 290 15.08 2.78 -2.59
N SER A 291 15.01 4.07 -2.93
CA SER A 291 15.95 4.73 -3.84
C SER A 291 17.40 4.78 -3.32
N ASP A 292 17.63 4.64 -2.01
CA ASP A 292 18.97 4.54 -1.43
C ASP A 292 19.73 3.31 -1.92
N LEU A 293 19.01 2.22 -2.23
CA LEU A 293 19.59 1.01 -2.82
C LEU A 293 20.10 1.24 -4.25
N ARG A 294 19.45 2.13 -5.01
CA ARG A 294 19.85 2.47 -6.39
C ARG A 294 21.01 3.46 -6.44
N SER A 295 21.05 4.43 -5.53
CA SER A 295 22.04 5.51 -5.55
C SER A 295 23.45 5.07 -5.12
N GLY A 296 23.61 3.86 -4.59
CA GLY A 296 24.89 3.36 -4.05
C GLY A 296 25.35 4.11 -2.79
N ARG A 297 24.57 5.08 -2.30
CA ARG A 297 24.79 5.83 -1.06
C ARG A 297 24.32 4.99 0.12
N LEU A 298 24.92 3.81 0.24
CA LEU A 298 24.53 2.80 1.19
C LEU A 298 24.95 3.23 2.59
N THR A 299 23.98 3.52 3.45
CA THR A 299 24.22 3.54 4.89
C THR A 299 24.75 2.16 5.33
N GLY A 300 25.40 2.05 6.49
CA GLY A 300 25.86 0.75 7.01
C GLY A 300 24.73 -0.31 7.07
N LYS A 301 23.47 0.15 7.13
CA LYS A 301 22.25 -0.68 7.12
C LYS A 301 21.97 -1.27 5.73
N ALA A 302 22.05 -0.47 4.68
CA ALA A 302 21.83 -0.93 3.31
C ALA A 302 22.94 -1.89 2.83
N ARG A 303 24.20 -1.68 3.26
CA ARG A 303 25.28 -2.67 3.06
C ARG A 303 24.96 -4.00 3.72
N ARG A 304 24.50 -3.98 4.96
CA ARG A 304 24.18 -5.21 5.69
C ARG A 304 23.05 -6.00 5.03
N VAL A 305 22.08 -5.32 4.42
CA VAL A 305 21.06 -5.98 3.60
C VAL A 305 21.71 -6.65 2.39
N LEU A 306 22.48 -5.91 1.60
CA LEU A 306 23.08 -6.45 0.38
C LEU A 306 23.98 -7.64 0.69
N GLU A 307 24.74 -7.59 1.80
CA GLU A 307 25.52 -8.72 2.30
C GLU A 307 24.68 -9.97 2.61
N LEU A 308 23.45 -9.80 3.13
CA LEU A 308 22.55 -10.92 3.39
C LEU A 308 22.02 -11.52 2.08
N HIS A 309 21.72 -10.66 1.11
CA HIS A 309 21.30 -11.07 -0.23
C HIS A 309 22.42 -11.80 -0.99
N GLU A 310 23.66 -11.29 -0.93
CA GLU A 310 24.86 -11.93 -1.49
C GLU A 310 25.15 -13.31 -0.88
N ARG A 311 24.73 -13.55 0.37
CA ARG A 311 24.83 -14.85 1.04
C ARG A 311 23.68 -15.81 0.65
N GLY A 312 22.88 -15.45 -0.35
CA GLY A 312 21.79 -16.26 -0.89
C GLY A 312 20.51 -16.23 -0.06
N GLN A 313 20.37 -15.33 0.92
CA GLN A 313 19.11 -15.14 1.62
C GLN A 313 18.21 -14.20 0.82
N ALA A 314 17.06 -14.71 0.37
CA ALA A 314 16.02 -13.92 -0.27
C ALA A 314 15.26 -13.07 0.78
N ILE A 315 15.91 -12.01 1.25
CA ILE A 315 15.32 -11.01 2.16
C ILE A 315 14.98 -9.77 1.34
N GLU A 316 13.71 -9.43 1.33
CA GLU A 316 13.23 -8.15 0.82
C GLU A 316 13.49 -7.04 1.83
N VAL A 317 13.84 -5.86 1.34
CA VAL A 317 13.85 -4.64 2.14
C VAL A 317 12.61 -3.81 1.90
N LEU A 318 12.00 -3.38 3.01
CA LEU A 318 11.01 -2.34 3.03
C LEU A 318 11.54 -1.14 3.83
N SER A 319 11.29 0.06 3.32
CA SER A 319 11.33 1.27 4.13
C SER A 319 10.21 1.25 5.17
N GLU A 320 10.37 2.07 6.21
CA GLU A 320 9.30 2.30 7.17
C GLU A 320 8.02 2.84 6.50
N GLY A 321 8.16 3.74 5.52
CA GLY A 321 7.02 4.29 4.78
C GLY A 321 6.21 3.21 4.05
N GLU A 322 6.88 2.30 3.35
CA GLU A 322 6.23 1.17 2.66
C GLU A 322 5.55 0.22 3.66
N PHE A 323 6.19 -0.05 4.79
CA PHE A 323 5.59 -0.85 5.86
C PHE A 323 4.31 -0.19 6.40
N LEU A 324 4.35 1.12 6.67
CA LEU A 324 3.21 1.90 7.14
C LEU A 324 2.04 1.88 6.14
N GLN A 325 2.33 2.03 4.85
CA GLN A 325 1.31 1.94 3.80
C GLN A 325 0.64 0.56 3.78
N MET A 326 1.39 -0.52 4.01
CA MET A 326 0.83 -1.88 4.08
C MET A 326 -0.09 -2.03 5.29
N VAL A 327 0.32 -1.62 6.50
CA VAL A 327 -0.45 -1.88 7.73
C VAL A 327 -1.56 -0.88 8.03
N GLY A 328 -1.45 0.37 7.56
CA GLY A 328 -2.50 1.39 7.67
C GLY A 328 -2.84 1.88 9.09
N ASP A 329 -2.98 3.21 9.18
CA ASP A 329 -3.54 4.03 10.27
C ASP A 329 -2.76 4.05 11.60
N VAL A 330 -1.52 4.55 11.52
CA VAL A 330 -0.83 5.11 12.69
C VAL A 330 -1.25 6.57 12.83
N PRO A 331 -1.71 7.03 14.00
CA PRO A 331 -2.01 8.44 14.22
C PRO A 331 -0.79 9.32 13.88
N ALA A 332 -1.03 10.51 13.32
CA ALA A 332 -0.01 11.51 12.93
C ALA A 332 1.05 11.83 14.01
N ALA A 333 0.81 11.46 15.26
CA ALA A 333 1.75 11.60 16.37
C ALA A 333 2.98 10.67 16.33
N ALA A 334 3.07 9.73 15.37
CA ALA A 334 4.23 8.84 15.26
C ALA A 334 5.33 9.35 14.31
N ILE A 335 5.09 10.35 13.46
CA ILE A 335 6.06 10.80 12.44
C ILE A 335 6.79 12.08 12.87
N ALA A 336 7.28 12.10 14.12
CA ALA A 336 8.08 13.20 14.67
C ALA A 336 9.57 12.87 14.68
#